data_AF-A0A5P8NCA0-F1
#
_entry.id   AF-A0A5P8NCA0-F1
#
_cell.length_a   1.000
_cell.length_b   1.000
_cell.length_c   1.000
_cell.angle_alpha   90.00
_cell.angle_beta   90.00
_cell.angle_gamma   90.00
#
_symmetry.space_group_name_H-M   'P 1'
#
loop_
_entity.id
_entity.type
_entity.pdbx_description
1 polymer ?
#
loop_
_entity_poly.entity_id
_entity_poly.type
_entity_poly.pdbx_seq_one_letter_code
_entity_poly.pdbx_strand_id
1 'polypeptide(L)'
;MNKKEIFSFAFLALFGIIIFYISGLVGILEFILSLCIYSLVFFTLHIIWTYLRKKESMDISSFLKKFLSSMASIIFLLVFILGGFAYYNNEIEPAPMPNITLSNGEKTIIFQAMSHVGTRSFYDKVINDIKERKTNGYVYFFEGVQGGTEENTQKFDKAIGIKFDKNLYKNFSKLYGVVYQDNNEFLGHINDLDFNVDLTIDEIIERYEEGGVEETSTTPPMDVNEEILNTLAELNDRQLKVLVYINQAILNFLIKSDGLRDVITEHVGNAKLFDVILNKRNEVLSSAIIKSEYDEIYVTYGLLHFEGVLKLLQEDDNTWKEIERFNYFPIQ
;
A
#
# COMPACT_ATOMS: atom_id res chain seq x y z
N MET A 1 43.14 -13.10 -15.23
CA MET A 1 41.68 -13.10 -14.94
C MET A 1 40.93 -13.32 -16.24
N ASN A 2 39.87 -14.13 -16.22
CA ASN A 2 38.99 -14.28 -17.38
C ASN A 2 37.98 -13.11 -17.48
N LYS A 3 37.27 -12.99 -18.61
CA LYS A 3 36.28 -11.89 -18.83
C LYS A 3 35.19 -11.85 -17.74
N LYS A 4 34.75 -13.01 -17.26
CA LYS A 4 33.71 -13.12 -16.22
C LYS A 4 34.21 -12.56 -14.88
N GLU A 5 35.45 -12.86 -14.51
CA GLU A 5 36.09 -12.34 -13.30
C GLU A 5 36.23 -10.83 -13.39
N ILE A 6 36.73 -10.30 -14.52
CA ILE A 6 36.88 -8.85 -14.74
C ILE A 6 35.52 -8.15 -14.57
N PHE A 7 34.47 -8.66 -15.22
CA PHE A 7 33.11 -8.13 -15.05
C PHE A 7 32.65 -8.17 -13.59
N SER A 8 32.84 -9.31 -12.91
CA SER A 8 32.37 -9.49 -11.53
C SER A 8 33.04 -8.49 -10.58
N PHE A 9 34.35 -8.28 -10.70
CA PHE A 9 35.09 -7.31 -9.90
C PHE A 9 34.68 -5.87 -10.22
N ALA A 10 34.56 -5.52 -11.51
CA ALA A 10 34.12 -4.19 -11.91
C ALA A 10 32.71 -3.87 -11.40
N PHE A 11 31.79 -4.83 -11.51
CA PHE A 11 30.42 -4.69 -11.01
C PHE A 11 30.38 -4.54 -9.49
N LEU A 12 31.06 -5.39 -8.73
CA LEU A 12 31.09 -5.29 -7.27
C LEU A 12 31.75 -3.98 -6.79
N ALA A 13 32.78 -3.51 -7.49
CA ALA A 13 33.40 -2.21 -7.20
C ALA A 13 32.42 -1.05 -7.44
N LEU A 14 31.72 -1.05 -8.59
CA LEU A 14 30.68 -0.07 -8.89
C LEU A 14 29.54 -0.12 -7.87
N PHE A 15 29.08 -1.32 -7.51
CA PHE A 15 28.04 -1.52 -6.51
C PHE A 15 28.48 -1.01 -5.14
N GLY A 16 29.76 -1.22 -4.77
CA GLY A 16 30.36 -0.60 -3.59
C GLY A 16 30.32 0.92 -3.65
N ILE A 17 30.67 1.54 -4.77
CA ILE A 17 30.57 3.01 -4.94
C ILE A 17 29.12 3.49 -4.73
N ILE A 18 28.13 2.75 -5.24
CA ILE A 18 26.71 3.07 -5.05
C ILE A 18 26.32 2.95 -3.58
N ILE A 19 26.72 1.87 -2.89
CA ILE A 19 26.48 1.70 -1.45
C ILE A 19 27.13 2.82 -0.66
N PHE A 20 28.37 3.19 -0.96
CA PHE A 20 29.04 4.30 -0.31
C PHE A 20 28.30 5.63 -0.52
N TYR A 21 27.78 5.84 -1.73
CA TYR A 21 26.95 7.01 -2.01
C TYR A 21 25.66 7.01 -1.19
N ILE A 22 24.98 5.87 -1.03
CA ILE A 22 23.69 5.80 -0.31
C ILE A 22 23.88 5.80 1.22
N SER A 23 24.80 4.99 1.73
CA SER A 23 24.92 4.64 3.16
C SER A 23 26.27 5.02 3.77
N GLY A 24 27.16 5.68 3.01
CA GLY A 24 28.48 6.09 3.48
C GLY A 24 29.40 4.92 3.81
N LEU A 25 30.36 5.17 4.71
CA LEU A 25 31.35 4.16 5.10
C LEU A 25 30.73 2.98 5.84
N VAL A 26 29.70 3.23 6.66
CA VAL A 26 29.00 2.18 7.42
C VAL A 26 28.42 1.14 6.47
N GLY A 27 27.72 1.56 5.43
CA GLY A 27 27.17 0.63 4.44
C GLY A 27 28.23 -0.18 3.69
N ILE A 28 29.41 0.38 3.42
CA ILE A 28 30.53 -0.38 2.84
C ILE A 28 31.01 -1.47 3.80
N LEU A 29 31.16 -1.14 5.08
CA LEU A 29 31.60 -2.09 6.10
C LEU A 29 30.58 -3.22 6.28
N GLU A 30 29.30 -2.88 6.33
CA GLU A 30 28.20 -3.86 6.36
C GLU A 30 28.21 -4.76 5.13
N PHE A 31 28.37 -4.19 3.94
CA PHE A 31 28.43 -4.96 2.70
C PHE A 31 29.61 -5.94 2.68
N ILE A 32 30.80 -5.49 3.09
CA ILE A 32 31.98 -6.36 3.20
C ILE A 32 31.75 -7.46 4.24
N LEU A 33 31.18 -7.11 5.41
CA LEU A 33 30.87 -8.07 6.46
C LEU A 33 29.87 -9.13 5.98
N SER A 34 28.80 -8.73 5.28
CA SER A 34 27.84 -9.63 4.67
C SER A 34 28.52 -10.57 3.66
N LEU A 35 29.39 -10.04 2.78
CA LEU A 35 30.14 -10.89 1.84
C LEU A 35 31.03 -11.91 2.57
N CYS A 36 31.67 -11.52 3.67
CA CYS A 36 32.45 -12.44 4.50
C CYS A 36 31.56 -13.54 5.12
N ILE A 37 30.42 -13.18 5.71
CA ILE A 37 29.48 -14.14 6.31
C ILE A 37 28.95 -15.10 5.25
N TYR A 38 28.46 -14.59 4.11
CA TYR A 38 27.95 -15.43 3.03
C TYR A 38 29.03 -16.29 2.39
N SER A 39 30.28 -15.81 2.33
CA SER A 39 31.42 -16.61 1.89
C SER A 39 31.63 -17.83 2.79
N LEU A 40 31.53 -17.68 4.11
CA LEU A 40 31.66 -18.78 5.06
C LEU A 40 30.55 -19.83 4.88
N VAL A 41 29.30 -19.37 4.73
CA VAL A 41 28.16 -20.25 4.48
C VAL A 41 28.33 -21.01 3.17
N PHE A 42 28.66 -20.29 2.09
CA PHE A 42 28.83 -20.86 0.76
C PHE A 42 30.02 -21.83 0.70
N PHE A 43 31.11 -21.54 1.43
CA PHE A 43 32.26 -22.44 1.56
C PHE A 43 31.88 -23.74 2.26
N THR A 44 31.14 -23.64 3.37
CA THR A 44 30.66 -24.79 4.14
C THR A 44 29.76 -25.69 3.29
N LEU A 45 28.78 -25.10 2.60
CA LEU A 45 27.90 -25.82 1.68
C LEU A 45 28.70 -26.48 0.54
N HIS A 46 29.71 -25.78 0.01
CA HIS A 46 30.57 -26.32 -1.03
C HIS A 46 31.36 -27.55 -0.55
N ILE A 47 31.99 -27.48 0.63
CA ILE A 47 32.73 -28.61 1.23
C ILE A 47 31.83 -29.81 1.46
N ILE A 48 30.64 -29.59 2.04
CA ILE A 48 29.67 -30.67 2.27
C ILE A 48 29.32 -31.34 0.93
N TRP A 49 29.02 -30.54 -0.09
CA TRP A 49 28.69 -31.05 -1.42
C TRP A 49 29.84 -31.80 -2.10
N THR A 50 31.07 -31.29 -2.04
CA THR A 50 32.23 -31.96 -2.65
C THR A 50 32.65 -33.21 -1.90
N TYR A 51 32.57 -33.20 -0.57
CA TYR A 51 32.80 -34.37 0.28
C TYR A 51 31.81 -35.50 -0.05
N LEU A 52 30.53 -35.17 -0.23
CA LEU A 52 29.49 -36.15 -0.57
C LEU A 52 29.60 -36.68 -2.01
N ARG A 53 30.13 -35.90 -2.96
CA ARG A 53 29.96 -36.21 -4.40
C ARG A 53 31.24 -36.51 -5.18
N LYS A 54 32.37 -35.88 -4.85
CA LYS A 54 33.56 -35.90 -5.73
C LYS A 54 34.90 -36.09 -5.03
N LYS A 55 34.98 -36.02 -3.70
CA LYS A 55 36.24 -36.12 -2.92
C LYS A 55 37.37 -35.19 -3.41
N GLU A 56 37.01 -34.10 -4.09
CA GLU A 56 37.95 -33.06 -4.54
C GLU A 56 37.75 -31.81 -3.69
N SER A 57 38.86 -31.21 -3.24
CA SER A 57 38.83 -29.91 -2.55
C SER A 57 39.21 -28.80 -3.52
N MET A 58 38.50 -27.67 -3.43
CA MET A 58 38.84 -26.45 -4.16
C MET A 58 39.79 -25.62 -3.31
N ASP A 59 40.85 -25.08 -3.92
CA ASP A 59 41.71 -24.12 -3.23
C ASP A 59 40.95 -22.83 -2.91
N ILE A 60 41.42 -22.09 -1.90
CA ILE A 60 40.77 -20.88 -1.39
C ILE A 60 40.66 -19.79 -2.48
N SER A 61 41.66 -19.64 -3.37
CA SER A 61 41.64 -18.62 -4.43
C SER A 61 40.58 -18.92 -5.47
N SER A 62 40.51 -20.16 -5.92
CA SER A 62 39.52 -20.67 -6.86
C SER A 62 38.12 -20.56 -6.28
N PHE A 63 37.97 -20.86 -4.98
CA PHE A 63 36.72 -20.66 -4.26
C PHE A 63 36.30 -19.19 -4.23
N LEU A 64 37.18 -18.27 -3.79
CA LEU A 64 36.86 -16.85 -3.67
C LEU A 64 36.46 -16.24 -5.02
N LYS A 65 37.17 -16.58 -6.11
CA LYS A 65 36.80 -16.13 -7.47
C LYS A 65 35.42 -16.61 -7.87
N LYS A 66 35.10 -17.88 -7.60
CA LYS A 66 33.79 -18.46 -7.90
C LYS A 66 32.70 -17.80 -7.05
N PHE A 67 32.93 -17.63 -5.76
CA PHE A 67 32.01 -16.99 -4.83
C PHE A 67 31.70 -15.54 -5.26
N LEU A 68 32.73 -14.71 -5.45
CA LEU A 68 32.56 -13.32 -5.86
C LEU A 68 31.84 -13.20 -7.19
N SER A 69 32.15 -14.09 -8.15
CA SER A 69 31.45 -14.11 -9.43
C SER A 69 29.97 -14.49 -9.29
N SER A 70 29.66 -15.47 -8.43
CA SER A 70 28.28 -15.83 -8.11
C SER A 70 27.54 -14.69 -7.41
N MET A 71 28.16 -14.01 -6.45
CA MET A 71 27.57 -12.86 -5.75
C MET A 71 27.32 -11.69 -6.70
N ALA A 72 28.28 -11.38 -7.58
CA ALA A 72 28.09 -10.36 -8.60
C ALA A 72 26.89 -10.67 -9.50
N SER A 73 26.74 -11.91 -9.97
CA SER A 73 25.57 -12.32 -10.76
C SER A 73 24.25 -12.21 -9.99
N ILE A 74 24.22 -12.63 -8.72
CA ILE A 74 23.01 -12.58 -7.89
C ILE A 74 22.61 -11.13 -7.60
N ILE A 75 23.55 -10.29 -7.18
CA ILE A 75 23.31 -8.87 -6.90
C ILE A 75 22.86 -8.15 -8.18
N PHE A 76 23.52 -8.40 -9.32
CA PHE A 76 23.11 -7.84 -10.60
C PHE A 76 21.67 -8.22 -10.94
N LEU A 77 21.30 -9.50 -10.79
CA LEU A 77 19.95 -9.96 -11.05
C LEU A 77 18.94 -9.32 -10.09
N LEU A 78 19.26 -9.21 -8.80
CA LEU A 78 18.38 -8.56 -7.81
C LEU A 78 18.17 -7.08 -8.12
N VAL A 79 19.24 -6.34 -8.44
CA VAL A 79 19.14 -4.91 -8.83
C VAL A 79 18.31 -4.76 -10.10
N PHE A 80 18.51 -5.65 -11.08
CA PHE A 80 17.75 -5.60 -12.32
C PHE A 80 16.27 -5.94 -12.11
N ILE A 81 15.95 -6.97 -11.32
CA ILE A 81 14.57 -7.36 -11.02
C ILE A 81 13.88 -6.29 -10.18
N LEU A 82 14.47 -5.86 -9.06
CA LEU A 82 13.87 -4.88 -8.17
C LEU A 82 13.79 -3.50 -8.82
N GLY A 83 14.86 -3.07 -9.51
CA GLY A 83 14.89 -1.80 -10.23
C GLY A 83 13.93 -1.80 -11.42
N GLY A 84 13.86 -2.90 -12.17
CA GLY A 84 12.90 -3.07 -13.26
C GLY A 84 11.46 -3.11 -12.77
N PHE A 85 11.18 -3.83 -11.68
CA PHE A 85 9.88 -3.85 -11.01
C PHE A 85 9.47 -2.45 -10.56
N ALA A 86 10.39 -1.72 -9.92
CA ALA A 86 10.11 -0.38 -9.42
C ALA A 86 9.83 0.61 -10.55
N TYR A 87 10.69 0.61 -11.57
CA TYR A 87 10.50 1.44 -12.76
C TYR A 87 9.21 1.12 -13.51
N TYR A 88 8.89 -0.16 -13.69
CA TYR A 88 7.67 -0.55 -14.38
C TYR A 88 6.41 -0.07 -13.65
N ASN A 89 6.34 -0.30 -12.33
CA ASN A 89 5.14 0.06 -11.55
C ASN A 89 5.03 1.56 -11.23
N ASN A 90 6.10 2.34 -11.29
CA ASN A 90 6.03 3.78 -11.07
C ASN A 90 5.89 4.57 -12.37
N GLU A 91 6.62 4.20 -13.43
CA GLU A 91 6.77 5.03 -14.63
C GLU A 91 6.00 4.49 -15.84
N ILE A 92 5.88 3.16 -15.98
CA ILE A 92 5.27 2.54 -17.17
C ILE A 92 3.78 2.27 -16.95
N GLU A 93 3.45 1.73 -15.79
CA GLU A 93 2.07 1.35 -15.45
C GLU A 93 1.79 1.68 -13.97
N PRO A 94 1.71 2.97 -13.60
CA PRO A 94 1.25 3.37 -12.27
C PRO A 94 -0.20 2.93 -12.02
N ALA A 95 -0.58 2.81 -10.75
CA ALA A 95 -1.94 2.43 -10.41
C ALA A 95 -2.93 3.56 -10.74
N PRO A 96 -4.06 3.25 -11.40
CA PRO A 96 -5.09 4.24 -11.65
C PRO A 96 -5.92 4.50 -10.38
N MET A 97 -6.32 5.76 -10.20
CA MET A 97 -7.37 6.18 -9.27
C MET A 97 -8.60 6.59 -10.09
N PRO A 98 -9.54 5.66 -10.33
CA PRO A 98 -10.63 5.91 -11.25
C PRO A 98 -11.66 6.89 -10.68
N ASN A 99 -12.30 7.61 -11.58
CA ASN A 99 -13.56 8.29 -11.36
C ASN A 99 -14.62 7.59 -12.23
N ILE A 100 -15.68 7.08 -11.60
CA ILE A 100 -16.65 6.19 -12.23
C ILE A 100 -18.03 6.81 -12.12
N THR A 101 -18.68 7.04 -13.25
CA THR A 101 -20.04 7.57 -13.29
C THR A 101 -21.04 6.42 -13.40
N LEU A 102 -21.95 6.34 -12.45
CA LEU A 102 -23.06 5.40 -12.40
C LEU A 102 -24.37 6.15 -12.64
N SER A 103 -25.32 5.52 -13.33
CA SER A 103 -26.69 6.05 -13.42
C SER A 103 -27.71 4.93 -13.61
N ASN A 104 -28.91 5.13 -13.06
CA ASN A 104 -30.11 4.34 -13.32
C ASN A 104 -31.11 5.10 -14.23
N GLY A 105 -30.74 6.27 -14.75
CA GLY A 105 -31.58 7.15 -15.56
C GLY A 105 -32.36 8.20 -14.78
N GLU A 106 -32.55 8.01 -13.47
CA GLU A 106 -33.14 9.01 -12.56
C GLU A 106 -32.06 9.72 -11.74
N LYS A 107 -31.13 8.96 -11.16
CA LYS A 107 -30.00 9.45 -10.38
C LYS A 107 -28.69 9.24 -11.12
N THR A 108 -27.72 10.10 -10.83
CA THR A 108 -26.35 10.04 -11.32
C THR A 108 -25.39 10.17 -10.15
N ILE A 109 -24.44 9.23 -10.07
CA ILE A 109 -23.41 9.19 -9.04
C ILE A 109 -22.06 9.23 -9.71
N ILE A 110 -21.17 10.03 -9.17
CA ILE A 110 -19.77 10.07 -9.58
C ILE A 110 -18.94 9.53 -8.41
N PHE A 111 -18.44 8.31 -8.55
CA PHE A 111 -17.61 7.63 -7.56
C PHE A 111 -16.13 7.94 -7.84
N GLN A 112 -15.55 8.81 -7.02
CA GLN A 112 -14.12 9.10 -7.01
C GLN A 112 -13.42 8.12 -6.06
N ALA A 113 -12.62 7.22 -6.64
CA ALA A 113 -11.79 6.32 -5.86
C ALA A 113 -10.76 7.11 -5.05
N MET A 114 -10.66 6.78 -3.76
CA MET A 114 -9.75 7.38 -2.81
C MET A 114 -8.72 6.38 -2.29
N SER A 115 -7.62 6.94 -1.80
CA SER A 115 -6.62 6.26 -0.99
C SER A 115 -6.29 7.18 0.19
N HIS A 116 -5.97 6.61 1.36
CA HIS A 116 -5.57 7.39 2.54
C HIS A 116 -4.19 8.05 2.38
N VAL A 117 -3.38 7.57 1.44
CA VAL A 117 -2.13 8.21 1.01
C VAL A 117 -2.03 8.24 -0.52
N GLY A 118 -1.46 9.32 -1.07
CA GLY A 118 -1.39 9.55 -2.51
C GLY A 118 -0.56 10.77 -2.87
N THR A 119 -0.22 10.94 -4.15
CA THR A 119 0.58 12.10 -4.60
C THR A 119 -0.16 13.41 -4.34
N ARG A 120 0.58 14.51 -4.23
CA ARG A 120 -0.06 15.84 -4.09
C ARG A 120 -0.92 16.18 -5.31
N SER A 121 -0.45 15.85 -6.52
CA SER A 121 -1.18 16.04 -7.78
C SER A 121 -2.54 15.33 -7.79
N PHE A 122 -2.62 14.14 -7.21
CA PHE A 122 -3.88 13.41 -7.04
C PHE A 122 -4.86 14.17 -6.16
N TYR A 123 -4.46 14.56 -4.94
CA TYR A 123 -5.37 15.25 -4.03
C TYR A 123 -5.74 16.66 -4.53
N ASP A 124 -4.83 17.37 -5.21
CA ASP A 124 -5.17 18.64 -5.87
C ASP A 124 -6.27 18.45 -6.91
N LYS A 125 -6.22 17.36 -7.69
CA LYS A 125 -7.30 17.01 -8.62
C LYS A 125 -8.60 16.70 -7.87
N VAL A 126 -8.56 15.85 -6.84
CA VAL A 126 -9.76 15.50 -6.05
C VAL A 126 -10.41 16.76 -5.45
N ILE A 127 -9.63 17.67 -4.87
CA ILE A 127 -10.11 18.93 -4.31
C ILE A 127 -10.79 19.78 -5.39
N ASN A 128 -10.19 19.88 -6.58
CA ASN A 128 -10.76 20.63 -7.69
C ASN A 128 -12.04 19.99 -8.22
N ASP A 129 -12.07 18.66 -8.37
CA ASP A 129 -13.26 17.91 -8.77
C ASP A 129 -14.39 18.14 -7.77
N ILE A 130 -14.15 18.02 -6.45
CA ILE A 130 -15.16 18.29 -5.41
C ILE A 130 -15.71 19.71 -5.54
N LYS A 131 -14.84 20.72 -5.68
CA LYS A 131 -15.26 22.12 -5.83
C LYS A 131 -16.12 22.33 -7.07
N GLU A 132 -15.73 21.74 -8.20
CA GLU A 132 -16.47 21.82 -9.45
C GLU A 132 -17.86 21.17 -9.31
N ARG A 133 -17.92 19.94 -8.77
CA ARG A 133 -19.19 19.21 -8.61
C ARG A 133 -20.14 19.90 -7.65
N LYS A 134 -19.64 20.39 -6.50
CA LYS A 134 -20.44 21.18 -5.56
C LYS A 134 -20.97 22.47 -6.18
N THR A 135 -20.18 23.13 -7.03
CA THR A 135 -20.62 24.33 -7.76
C THR A 135 -21.74 24.00 -8.76
N ASN A 136 -21.71 22.79 -9.33
CA ASN A 136 -22.69 22.30 -10.29
C ASN A 136 -23.91 21.63 -9.65
N GLY A 137 -24.09 21.73 -8.32
CA GLY A 137 -25.29 21.24 -7.63
C GLY A 137 -25.22 19.83 -7.07
N TYR A 138 -24.08 19.14 -7.19
CA TYR A 138 -23.89 17.81 -6.59
C TYR A 138 -23.83 17.93 -5.07
N VAL A 139 -24.46 16.99 -4.37
CA VAL A 139 -24.18 16.76 -2.94
C VAL A 139 -22.95 15.89 -2.79
N TYR A 140 -22.24 16.06 -1.69
CA TYR A 140 -20.98 15.37 -1.45
C TYR A 140 -21.11 14.31 -0.36
N PHE A 141 -20.93 13.05 -0.72
CA PHE A 141 -20.87 11.92 0.20
C PHE A 141 -19.41 11.49 0.35
N PHE A 142 -18.94 11.34 1.58
CA PHE A 142 -17.54 11.00 1.84
C PHE A 142 -17.35 9.93 2.91
N GLU A 143 -16.24 9.20 2.76
CA GLU A 143 -15.73 8.25 3.74
C GLU A 143 -15.03 8.95 4.91
N GLY A 144 -15.31 8.50 6.13
CA GLY A 144 -14.79 9.13 7.33
C GLY A 144 -15.21 8.40 8.59
N VAL A 145 -14.67 7.20 8.81
CA VAL A 145 -14.92 6.42 10.03
C VAL A 145 -14.71 7.28 11.26
N GLN A 146 -15.80 7.50 12.00
CA GLN A 146 -15.79 8.39 13.15
C GLN A 146 -15.22 7.66 14.38
N GLY A 147 -14.59 8.42 15.26
CA GLY A 147 -14.06 7.88 16.52
C GLY A 147 -15.17 7.23 17.36
N GLY A 148 -14.80 6.21 18.13
CA GLY A 148 -15.69 5.54 19.07
C GLY A 148 -15.26 5.76 20.52
N THR A 149 -15.91 5.04 21.44
CA THR A 149 -15.49 4.95 22.83
C THR A 149 -14.08 4.37 22.96
N GLU A 150 -13.39 4.68 24.07
CA GLU A 150 -12.05 4.13 24.33
C GLU A 150 -12.07 2.59 24.38
N GLU A 151 -13.12 2.00 24.97
CA GLU A 151 -13.31 0.55 25.01
C GLU A 151 -13.42 -0.05 23.61
N ASN A 152 -14.32 0.47 22.76
CA ASN A 152 -14.50 -0.07 21.42
C ASN A 152 -13.30 0.21 20.50
N THR A 153 -12.58 1.32 20.71
CA THR A 153 -11.31 1.57 20.01
C THR A 153 -10.28 0.49 20.36
N GLN A 154 -10.15 0.11 21.63
CA GLN A 154 -9.25 -0.97 22.04
C GLN A 154 -9.68 -2.34 21.48
N LYS A 155 -10.99 -2.61 21.43
CA LYS A 155 -11.53 -3.83 20.79
C LYS A 155 -11.23 -3.85 19.30
N PHE A 156 -11.40 -2.70 18.62
CA PHE A 156 -11.09 -2.54 17.20
C PHE A 156 -9.62 -2.78 16.92
N ASP A 157 -8.73 -2.14 17.67
CA ASP A 157 -7.27 -2.33 17.56
C ASP A 157 -6.89 -3.81 17.76
N LYS A 158 -7.54 -4.49 18.70
CA LYS A 158 -7.32 -5.92 18.96
C LYS A 158 -7.83 -6.81 17.83
N ALA A 159 -8.97 -6.48 17.24
CA ALA A 159 -9.57 -7.26 16.17
C ALA A 159 -8.82 -7.07 14.83
N ILE A 160 -8.32 -5.87 14.54
CA ILE A 160 -7.50 -5.58 13.36
C ILE A 160 -6.02 -5.97 13.55
N GLY A 161 -5.56 -6.06 14.81
CA GLY A 161 -4.19 -6.43 15.16
C GLY A 161 -3.18 -5.27 15.07
N ILE A 162 -3.65 -4.04 14.87
CA ILE A 162 -2.85 -2.83 14.72
C ILE A 162 -3.46 -1.76 15.63
N LYS A 163 -2.62 -0.98 16.32
CA LYS A 163 -3.07 0.21 17.03
C LYS A 163 -3.31 1.36 16.05
N PHE A 164 -4.52 1.88 16.02
CA PHE A 164 -4.86 2.96 15.11
C PHE A 164 -4.50 4.33 15.70
N ASP A 165 -3.30 4.84 15.39
CA ASP A 165 -2.91 6.22 15.75
C ASP A 165 -3.40 7.23 14.70
N LYS A 166 -3.87 8.39 15.14
CA LYS A 166 -4.32 9.48 14.26
C LYS A 166 -3.27 9.99 13.27
N ASN A 167 -1.98 9.79 13.56
CA ASN A 167 -0.86 10.18 12.71
C ASN A 167 -0.34 9.02 11.85
N LEU A 168 -0.94 7.83 11.93
CA LEU A 168 -0.49 6.65 11.20
C LEU A 168 -0.32 6.96 9.71
N TYR A 169 -1.36 7.44 9.03
CA TYR A 169 -1.27 7.79 7.60
C TYR A 169 -0.33 8.96 7.32
N LYS A 170 -0.24 9.93 8.23
CA LYS A 170 0.71 11.03 8.11
C LYS A 170 2.15 10.54 8.12
N ASN A 171 2.51 9.63 9.01
CA ASN A 171 3.85 9.07 9.06
C ASN A 171 4.09 8.04 7.95
N PHE A 172 3.09 7.23 7.60
CA PHE A 172 3.13 6.33 6.45
C PHE A 172 3.41 7.10 5.15
N SER A 173 2.78 8.25 4.95
CA SER A 173 3.00 9.09 3.76
C SER A 173 4.47 9.48 3.56
N LYS A 174 5.24 9.68 4.65
CA LYS A 174 6.68 9.98 4.59
C LYS A 174 7.50 8.80 4.06
N LEU A 175 7.19 7.58 4.47
CA LEU A 175 7.87 6.36 4.00
C LEU A 175 7.61 6.06 2.52
N TYR A 176 6.52 6.59 1.98
CA TYR A 176 6.11 6.42 0.59
C TYR A 176 6.35 7.69 -0.25
N GLY A 177 6.88 8.77 0.34
CA GLY A 177 7.16 10.02 -0.37
C GLY A 177 5.90 10.65 -0.99
N VAL A 178 4.76 10.50 -0.33
CA VAL A 178 3.45 10.97 -0.76
C VAL A 178 2.84 11.84 0.35
N VAL A 179 1.60 12.32 0.17
CA VAL A 179 0.85 13.01 1.21
C VAL A 179 -0.30 12.13 1.71
N TYR A 180 -0.84 12.44 2.89
CA TYR A 180 -2.03 11.78 3.41
C TYR A 180 -3.29 12.58 3.08
N GLN A 181 -4.44 11.91 3.07
CA GLN A 181 -5.74 12.55 2.87
C GLN A 181 -6.06 13.50 4.05
N ASP A 182 -6.26 14.79 3.76
CA ASP A 182 -6.75 15.77 4.72
C ASP A 182 -8.13 16.30 4.28
N ASN A 183 -9.17 15.83 4.96
CA ASN A 183 -10.55 16.19 4.64
C ASN A 183 -10.84 17.69 4.84
N ASN A 184 -10.05 18.41 5.66
CA ASN A 184 -10.24 19.85 5.88
C ASN A 184 -9.93 20.69 4.62
N GLU A 185 -9.22 20.13 3.65
CA GLU A 185 -8.92 20.80 2.38
C GLU A 185 -10.16 20.95 1.48
N PHE A 186 -11.23 20.18 1.73
CA PHE A 186 -12.43 20.16 0.88
C PHE A 186 -13.79 20.12 1.61
N LEU A 187 -13.86 19.72 2.89
CA LEU A 187 -15.10 19.79 3.67
C LEU A 187 -15.47 21.23 4.08
N GLY A 188 -16.76 21.56 4.00
CA GLY A 188 -17.32 22.86 4.39
C GLY A 188 -17.00 23.99 3.40
N HIS A 189 -16.39 23.70 2.26
CA HIS A 189 -16.08 24.68 1.22
C HIS A 189 -17.18 24.67 0.14
N ILE A 190 -17.44 25.83 -0.49
CA ILE A 190 -18.49 26.04 -1.54
C ILE A 190 -19.93 26.03 -1.00
N ASN A 191 -20.36 24.97 -0.32
CA ASN A 191 -21.67 24.85 0.33
C ASN A 191 -21.59 23.86 1.52
N ASP A 192 -22.70 23.67 2.23
CA ASP A 192 -22.84 22.82 3.42
C ASP A 192 -23.43 21.42 3.14
N LEU A 193 -23.53 21.02 1.87
CA LEU A 193 -24.09 19.72 1.46
C LEU A 193 -23.03 18.61 1.47
N ASP A 194 -22.31 18.50 2.59
CA ASP A 194 -21.29 17.49 2.85
C ASP A 194 -21.82 16.49 3.88
N PHE A 195 -21.94 15.23 3.47
CA PHE A 195 -22.50 14.16 4.28
C PHE A 195 -21.44 13.10 4.53
N ASN A 196 -21.09 12.89 5.80
CA ASN A 196 -20.30 11.73 6.19
C ASN A 196 -21.20 10.50 6.08
N VAL A 197 -20.91 9.61 5.13
CA VAL A 197 -21.72 8.41 4.86
C VAL A 197 -20.90 7.18 5.23
N ASP A 198 -20.66 7.04 6.52
CA ASP A 198 -19.78 6.03 7.07
C ASP A 198 -20.20 5.64 8.50
N LEU A 199 -19.62 4.56 9.02
CA LEU A 199 -19.83 4.08 10.37
C LEU A 199 -18.88 4.75 11.37
N THR A 200 -19.31 4.82 12.61
CA THR A 200 -18.42 5.02 13.76
C THR A 200 -17.66 3.73 14.10
N ILE A 201 -16.55 3.84 14.84
CA ILE A 201 -15.88 2.66 15.42
C ILE A 201 -16.83 1.88 16.33
N ASP A 202 -17.70 2.56 17.09
CA ASP A 202 -18.66 1.90 17.97
C ASP A 202 -19.63 1.02 17.16
N GLU A 203 -20.17 1.53 16.06
CA GLU A 203 -21.07 0.81 15.16
C GLU A 203 -20.38 -0.34 14.40
N ILE A 204 -19.09 -0.20 14.08
CA ILE A 204 -18.28 -1.28 13.50
C ILE A 204 -18.14 -2.42 14.51
N ILE A 205 -17.84 -2.09 15.76
CA ILE A 205 -17.67 -3.11 16.81
C ILE A 205 -18.99 -3.78 17.16
N GLU A 206 -20.08 -3.02 17.25
CA GLU A 206 -21.42 -3.58 17.43
C GLU A 206 -21.73 -4.63 16.36
N ARG A 207 -21.57 -4.29 15.07
CA ARG A 207 -21.80 -5.21 13.95
C ARG A 207 -20.84 -6.40 13.94
N TYR A 208 -19.59 -6.18 14.35
CA TYR A 208 -18.60 -7.25 14.46
C TYR A 208 -18.98 -8.25 15.56
N GLU A 209 -19.45 -7.78 16.70
CA GLU A 209 -19.90 -8.62 17.83
C GLU A 209 -21.21 -9.36 17.52
N GLU A 210 -22.13 -8.76 16.75
CA GLU A 210 -23.36 -9.42 16.25
C GLU A 210 -23.06 -10.66 15.40
N GLY A 211 -21.96 -10.65 14.63
CA GLY A 211 -21.46 -11.78 13.85
C GLY A 211 -20.87 -12.93 14.68
N GLY A 212 -20.90 -12.81 16.01
CA GLY A 212 -20.37 -13.76 16.98
C GLY A 212 -18.89 -13.49 17.28
N VAL A 213 -18.60 -13.27 18.57
CA VAL A 213 -17.25 -13.00 19.09
C VAL A 213 -16.31 -14.16 18.78
N GLU A 214 -15.40 -13.97 17.83
CA GLU A 214 -14.24 -14.85 17.71
C GLU A 214 -13.29 -14.59 18.88
N GLU A 215 -12.58 -15.63 19.34
CA GLU A 215 -11.55 -15.48 20.37
C GLU A 215 -10.56 -14.41 19.92
N THR A 216 -10.67 -13.23 20.56
CA THR A 216 -9.77 -12.12 20.28
C THR A 216 -8.33 -12.59 20.50
N SER A 217 -7.49 -12.39 19.49
CA SER A 217 -6.07 -12.77 19.52
C SER A 217 -5.44 -12.40 20.87
N THR A 218 -4.68 -13.32 21.46
CA THR A 218 -3.92 -13.07 22.69
C THR A 218 -2.69 -12.19 22.42
N THR A 219 -2.36 -11.97 21.14
CA THR A 219 -1.24 -11.12 20.74
C THR A 219 -1.64 -9.65 20.88
N PRO A 220 -0.84 -8.82 21.57
CA PRO A 220 -1.12 -7.40 21.64
C PRO A 220 -1.08 -6.76 20.24
N PRO A 221 -1.92 -5.76 19.95
CA PRO A 221 -1.89 -5.06 18.67
C PRO A 221 -0.53 -4.43 18.41
N MET A 222 -0.05 -4.55 17.16
CA MET A 222 1.20 -3.94 16.73
C MET A 222 1.07 -2.42 16.68
N ASP A 223 2.04 -1.71 17.24
CA ASP A 223 2.15 -0.26 17.06
C ASP A 223 2.90 0.05 15.77
N VAL A 224 2.17 -0.01 14.66
CA VAL A 224 2.75 0.24 13.32
C VAL A 224 3.27 1.67 13.21
N ASN A 225 2.66 2.62 13.91
CA ASN A 225 3.12 4.01 13.89
C ASN A 225 4.49 4.16 14.57
N GLU A 226 4.71 3.51 15.71
CA GLU A 226 6.03 3.48 16.36
C GLU A 226 7.09 2.85 15.45
N GLU A 227 6.79 1.72 14.80
CA GLU A 227 7.71 1.05 13.87
C GLU A 227 8.09 1.94 12.68
N ILE A 228 7.13 2.67 12.12
CA ILE A 228 7.36 3.65 11.05
C ILE A 228 8.31 4.75 11.54
N LEU A 229 8.09 5.28 12.74
CA LEU A 229 8.93 6.34 13.31
C LEU A 229 10.36 5.86 13.56
N ASN A 230 10.54 4.64 14.07
CA ASN A 230 11.85 4.02 14.26
C ASN A 230 12.57 3.88 12.92
N THR A 231 11.88 3.34 11.91
CA THR A 231 12.42 3.20 10.56
C THR A 231 12.84 4.56 9.98
N LEU A 232 11.99 5.58 10.10
CA LEU A 232 12.30 6.93 9.61
C LEU A 232 13.49 7.57 10.32
N ALA A 233 13.70 7.26 11.61
CA ALA A 233 14.80 7.81 12.40
C ALA A 233 16.16 7.18 12.05
N GLU A 234 16.17 5.92 11.60
CA GLU A 234 17.39 5.19 11.22
C GLU A 234 17.90 5.52 9.81
N LEU A 235 16.99 5.94 8.91
CA LEU A 235 17.32 6.20 7.52
C LEU A 235 17.88 7.61 7.31
N ASN A 236 18.96 7.71 6.54
CA ASN A 236 19.39 8.99 5.98
C ASN A 236 18.57 9.37 4.73
N ASP A 237 18.68 10.63 4.29
CA ASP A 237 17.92 11.15 3.14
C ASP A 237 18.05 10.32 1.84
N ARG A 238 19.23 9.73 1.60
CA ARG A 238 19.48 8.95 0.36
C ARG A 238 18.88 7.55 0.48
N GLN A 239 19.01 6.91 1.64
CA GLN A 239 18.37 5.63 1.92
C GLN A 239 16.85 5.77 1.85
N LEU A 240 16.29 6.83 2.45
CA LEU A 240 14.87 7.12 2.40
C LEU A 240 14.37 7.30 0.96
N LYS A 241 15.10 8.01 0.10
CA LYS A 241 14.73 8.15 -1.32
C LYS A 241 14.66 6.82 -2.07
N VAL A 242 15.61 5.91 -1.82
CA VAL A 242 15.58 4.58 -2.43
C VAL A 242 14.39 3.77 -1.91
N LEU A 243 14.15 3.81 -0.60
CA LEU A 243 13.03 3.12 0.03
C LEU A 243 11.68 3.64 -0.49
N VAL A 244 11.50 4.96 -0.56
CA VAL A 244 10.31 5.62 -1.12
C VAL A 244 10.00 5.11 -2.52
N TYR A 245 10.99 5.08 -3.41
CA TYR A 245 10.80 4.64 -4.79
C TYR A 245 10.34 3.17 -4.88
N ILE A 246 10.92 2.29 -4.04
CA ILE A 246 10.52 0.88 -3.96
C ILE A 246 9.12 0.75 -3.37
N ASN A 247 8.82 1.46 -2.28
CA ASN A 247 7.54 1.42 -1.60
C ASN A 247 6.39 1.89 -2.49
N GLN A 248 6.60 2.94 -3.28
CA GLN A 248 5.62 3.40 -4.27
C GLN A 248 5.32 2.33 -5.31
N ALA A 249 6.34 1.59 -5.76
CA ALA A 249 6.14 0.51 -6.71
C ALA A 249 5.35 -0.65 -6.11
N ILE A 250 5.61 -0.97 -4.84
CA ILE A 250 4.82 -1.96 -4.09
C ILE A 250 3.37 -1.47 -3.97
N LEU A 251 3.14 -0.21 -3.59
CA LEU A 251 1.80 0.37 -3.48
C LEU A 251 1.05 0.32 -4.82
N ASN A 252 1.69 0.75 -5.91
CA ASN A 252 1.13 0.69 -7.25
C ASN A 252 0.80 -0.75 -7.66
N PHE A 253 1.69 -1.70 -7.36
CA PHE A 253 1.45 -3.11 -7.64
C PHE A 253 0.26 -3.68 -6.84
N LEU A 254 0.18 -3.38 -5.54
CA LEU A 254 -0.92 -3.81 -4.67
C LEU A 254 -2.27 -3.21 -5.09
N ILE A 255 -2.28 -1.95 -5.55
CA ILE A 255 -3.51 -1.31 -6.04
C ILE A 255 -3.96 -1.91 -7.39
N LYS A 256 -3.05 -2.38 -8.24
CA LYS A 256 -3.42 -3.02 -9.52
C LYS A 256 -3.82 -4.49 -9.39
N SER A 257 -3.48 -5.14 -8.29
CA SER A 257 -3.62 -6.60 -8.16
C SER A 257 -4.81 -6.99 -7.29
N ASP A 258 -5.96 -7.20 -7.94
CA ASP A 258 -7.20 -7.62 -7.26
C ASP A 258 -7.03 -8.94 -6.50
N GLY A 259 -6.39 -9.96 -7.11
CA GLY A 259 -6.16 -11.23 -6.43
C GLY A 259 -5.23 -11.17 -5.21
N LEU A 260 -4.29 -10.23 -5.16
CA LEU A 260 -3.45 -10.02 -3.97
C LEU A 260 -4.21 -9.27 -2.88
N ARG A 261 -5.12 -8.37 -3.24
CA ARG A 261 -5.99 -7.68 -2.28
C ARG A 261 -6.87 -8.67 -1.55
N ASP A 262 -7.44 -9.65 -2.25
CA ASP A 262 -8.27 -10.70 -1.65
C ASP A 262 -7.45 -11.57 -0.68
N VAL A 263 -6.24 -11.97 -1.07
CA VAL A 263 -5.36 -12.78 -0.21
C VAL A 263 -4.91 -11.99 1.03
N ILE A 264 -4.51 -10.73 0.86
CA ILE A 264 -4.13 -9.85 1.98
C ILE A 264 -5.32 -9.67 2.91
N THR A 265 -6.50 -9.42 2.36
CA THR A 265 -7.75 -9.29 3.11
C THR A 265 -8.07 -10.55 3.93
N GLU A 266 -7.90 -11.73 3.35
CA GLU A 266 -8.19 -13.01 4.00
C GLU A 266 -7.15 -13.36 5.09
N HIS A 267 -5.92 -12.89 4.96
CA HIS A 267 -4.79 -13.26 5.84
C HIS A 267 -4.34 -12.14 6.79
N VAL A 268 -4.78 -10.90 6.60
CA VAL A 268 -4.44 -9.73 7.42
C VAL A 268 -5.67 -9.32 8.21
N GLY A 269 -5.66 -9.64 9.50
CA GLY A 269 -6.72 -9.27 10.44
C GLY A 269 -7.82 -10.31 10.57
N ASN A 270 -8.84 -9.98 11.35
CA ASN A 270 -10.00 -10.83 11.51
C ASN A 270 -10.91 -10.75 10.27
N ALA A 271 -11.11 -11.86 9.56
CA ALA A 271 -11.92 -11.89 8.34
C ALA A 271 -13.36 -11.36 8.53
N LYS A 272 -13.96 -11.60 9.71
CA LYS A 272 -15.28 -11.04 10.04
C LYS A 272 -15.22 -9.52 10.26
N LEU A 273 -14.17 -9.02 10.89
CA LEU A 273 -13.99 -7.57 11.01
C LEU A 273 -13.84 -6.95 9.63
N PHE A 274 -13.09 -7.57 8.73
CA PHE A 274 -12.93 -7.06 7.37
C PHE A 274 -14.25 -7.08 6.59
N ASP A 275 -15.07 -8.12 6.77
CA ASP A 275 -16.44 -8.15 6.25
C ASP A 275 -17.26 -6.93 6.71
N VAL A 276 -17.15 -6.55 7.99
CA VAL A 276 -17.79 -5.32 8.49
C VAL A 276 -17.18 -4.06 7.87
N ILE A 277 -15.85 -3.95 7.85
CA ILE A 277 -15.13 -2.79 7.30
C ILE A 277 -15.43 -2.59 5.81
N LEU A 278 -15.71 -3.65 5.07
CA LEU A 278 -16.04 -3.56 3.65
C LEU A 278 -17.55 -3.59 3.40
N ASN A 279 -18.21 -4.72 3.66
CA ASN A 279 -19.58 -4.99 3.22
C ASN A 279 -20.61 -4.17 4.01
N LYS A 280 -20.46 -4.02 5.34
CA LYS A 280 -21.40 -3.21 6.11
C LYS A 280 -21.30 -1.71 5.82
N ARG A 281 -20.10 -1.23 5.48
CA ARG A 281 -19.91 0.16 5.03
C ARG A 281 -20.46 0.37 3.62
N ASN A 282 -20.37 -0.64 2.74
CA ASN A 282 -21.06 -0.63 1.44
C ASN A 282 -22.58 -0.49 1.59
N GLU A 283 -23.18 -1.23 2.53
CA GLU A 283 -24.63 -1.17 2.83
C GLU A 283 -25.06 0.24 3.30
N VAL A 284 -24.24 0.92 4.10
CA VAL A 284 -24.51 2.29 4.56
C VAL A 284 -24.49 3.26 3.38
N LEU A 285 -23.44 3.20 2.56
CA LEU A 285 -23.30 4.07 1.40
C LEU A 285 -24.41 3.85 0.36
N SER A 286 -24.70 2.60 -0.01
CA SER A 286 -25.76 2.28 -0.96
C SER A 286 -27.14 2.72 -0.43
N SER A 287 -27.43 2.45 0.85
CA SER A 287 -28.67 2.90 1.49
C SER A 287 -28.83 4.41 1.49
N ALA A 288 -27.75 5.16 1.75
CA ALA A 288 -27.77 6.61 1.73
C ALA A 288 -28.03 7.15 0.32
N ILE A 289 -27.42 6.54 -0.70
CA ILE A 289 -27.64 6.87 -2.11
C ILE A 289 -29.12 6.65 -2.50
N ILE A 290 -29.66 5.46 -2.20
CA ILE A 290 -31.02 5.06 -2.57
C ILE A 290 -32.06 5.97 -1.90
N LYS A 291 -31.86 6.26 -0.61
CA LYS A 291 -32.79 7.09 0.18
C LYS A 291 -32.59 8.59 -0.01
N SER A 292 -31.54 9.00 -0.71
CA SER A 292 -31.22 10.40 -0.94
C SER A 292 -32.33 11.08 -1.75
N GLU A 293 -32.73 12.28 -1.31
CA GLU A 293 -33.60 13.16 -2.11
C GLU A 293 -32.85 13.82 -3.27
N TYR A 294 -31.52 13.73 -3.32
CA TYR A 294 -30.68 14.32 -4.36
C TYR A 294 -30.45 13.35 -5.51
N ASP A 295 -30.51 13.87 -6.74
CA ASP A 295 -30.31 13.08 -7.95
C ASP A 295 -28.87 13.10 -8.47
N GLU A 296 -28.06 14.08 -8.04
CA GLU A 296 -26.65 14.22 -8.40
C GLU A 296 -25.77 14.12 -7.15
N ILE A 297 -25.00 13.02 -7.06
CA ILE A 297 -24.21 12.69 -5.87
C ILE A 297 -22.74 12.49 -6.27
N TYR A 298 -21.83 13.23 -5.65
CA TYR A 298 -20.40 13.00 -5.77
C TYR A 298 -19.93 12.21 -4.55
N VAL A 299 -19.33 11.05 -4.76
CA VAL A 299 -18.90 10.13 -3.71
C VAL A 299 -17.38 10.06 -3.70
N THR A 300 -16.76 10.20 -2.53
CA THR A 300 -15.35 9.84 -2.31
C THR A 300 -15.25 8.70 -1.31
N TYR A 301 -14.71 7.57 -1.77
CA TYR A 301 -14.61 6.35 -0.97
C TYR A 301 -13.45 5.49 -1.46
N GLY A 302 -12.93 4.62 -0.60
CA GLY A 302 -11.88 3.67 -0.94
C GLY A 302 -12.29 2.78 -2.11
N LEU A 303 -11.37 2.54 -3.05
CA LEU A 303 -11.65 1.79 -4.29
C LEU A 303 -12.26 0.40 -4.05
N LEU A 304 -11.90 -0.27 -2.95
CA LEU A 304 -12.40 -1.60 -2.60
C LEU A 304 -13.93 -1.63 -2.41
N HIS A 305 -14.55 -0.50 -2.09
CA HIS A 305 -15.99 -0.40 -1.87
C HIS A 305 -16.81 -0.39 -3.16
N PHE A 306 -16.22 -0.01 -4.30
CA PHE A 306 -16.94 0.26 -5.54
C PHE A 306 -17.81 -0.94 -6.01
N GLU A 307 -17.22 -2.13 -6.16
CA GLU A 307 -17.93 -3.31 -6.67
C GLU A 307 -19.08 -3.73 -5.75
N GLY A 308 -18.86 -3.68 -4.43
CA GLY A 308 -19.90 -4.00 -3.44
C GLY A 308 -21.04 -2.99 -3.45
N VAL A 309 -20.73 -1.70 -3.57
CA VAL A 309 -21.74 -0.64 -3.68
C VAL A 309 -22.55 -0.78 -4.96
N LEU A 310 -21.89 -0.96 -6.12
CA LEU A 310 -22.58 -1.14 -7.41
C LEU A 310 -23.53 -2.34 -7.36
N LYS A 311 -23.08 -3.46 -6.80
CA LYS A 311 -23.91 -4.65 -6.63
C LYS A 311 -25.16 -4.36 -5.79
N LEU A 312 -25.01 -3.69 -4.65
CA LEU A 312 -26.14 -3.35 -3.78
C LEU A 312 -27.12 -2.37 -4.45
N LEU A 313 -26.61 -1.41 -5.23
CA LEU A 313 -27.46 -0.52 -6.04
C LEU A 313 -28.25 -1.32 -7.10
N GLN A 314 -27.62 -2.29 -7.76
CA GLN A 314 -28.27 -3.16 -8.75
C GLN A 314 -29.29 -4.13 -8.16
N GLU A 315 -29.11 -4.53 -6.90
CA GLU A 315 -30.08 -5.35 -6.17
C GLU A 315 -31.37 -4.57 -5.84
N ASP A 316 -31.26 -3.26 -5.59
CA ASP A 316 -32.40 -2.35 -5.40
C ASP A 316 -33.06 -1.97 -6.74
N ASP A 317 -32.25 -1.57 -7.73
CA ASP A 317 -32.69 -1.21 -9.08
C ASP A 317 -31.69 -1.73 -10.13
N ASN A 318 -32.10 -2.73 -10.89
CA ASN A 318 -31.24 -3.39 -11.87
C ASN A 318 -30.84 -2.53 -13.08
N THR A 319 -31.34 -1.30 -13.18
CA THR A 319 -30.99 -0.36 -14.26
C THR A 319 -29.71 0.43 -13.96
N TRP A 320 -29.20 0.39 -12.72
CA TRP A 320 -27.90 0.94 -12.36
C TRP A 320 -26.77 0.33 -13.21
N LYS A 321 -26.01 1.19 -13.86
CA LYS A 321 -24.85 0.79 -14.66
C LYS A 321 -23.77 1.85 -14.65
N GLU A 322 -22.54 1.39 -14.86
CA GLU A 322 -21.43 2.25 -15.24
C GLU A 322 -21.69 2.83 -16.64
N ILE A 323 -21.74 4.16 -16.72
CA ILE A 323 -21.90 4.88 -17.98
C ILE A 323 -20.59 5.53 -18.44
N GLU A 324 -19.67 5.80 -17.53
CA GLU A 324 -18.36 6.35 -17.83
C GLU A 324 -17.32 5.95 -16.77
N ARG A 325 -16.07 5.73 -17.19
CA ARG A 325 -14.93 5.54 -16.30
C ARG A 325 -13.71 6.30 -16.83
N PHE A 326 -13.18 7.17 -15.98
CA PHE A 326 -11.95 7.90 -16.23
C PHE A 326 -10.86 7.42 -15.27
N ASN A 327 -9.79 6.81 -15.82
CA ASN A 327 -8.64 6.39 -15.03
C ASN A 327 -7.63 7.54 -14.93
N TYR A 328 -7.54 8.15 -13.75
CA TYR A 328 -6.47 9.11 -13.46
C TYR A 328 -5.22 8.37 -13.01
N PHE A 329 -4.09 8.63 -13.68
CA PHE A 329 -2.79 8.10 -13.30
C PHE A 329 -2.00 9.21 -12.60
N PRO A 330 -1.85 9.16 -11.28
CA PRO A 330 -0.97 10.08 -10.56
C PRO A 330 0.48 9.78 -10.91
N ILE A 331 0.96 10.37 -12.00
CA ILE A 331 2.39 10.35 -12.35
C ILE A 331 3.11 11.30 -11.39
N GLN A 332 4.33 10.90 -10.97
CA GLN A 332 5.17 11.65 -10.04
C GLN A 332 5.96 12.78 -10.69
#